data_AF-A0A022QD96-F1
#
_entry.id   AF-A0A022QD96-F1
#
_cell.length_a   1.000
_cell.length_b   1.000
_cell.length_c   1.000
_cell.angle_alpha   90.00
_cell.angle_beta   90.00
_cell.angle_gamma   90.00
#
_symmetry.space_group_name_H-M   'P 1'
#
loop_
_entity.id
_entity.type
_entity.pdbx_description
1 polymer ?
#
loop_
_entity_poly.entity_id
_entity_poly.type
_entity_poly.pdbx_seq_one_letter_code
_entity_poly.pdbx_strand_id
1 'polypeptide(L)'
;MGNCLCVKPATKDEVTTLNTREAPPAHFMIKIESFSVLEKYGIKKYETKEFFAGDYKWRLIFKFNGKDSDYISVNLAMADTTSLPTNWEVNALFSVFLFNQISGNYLSSTGRTLCFQATKSEWGISKFISRKVLFDPSNGYIIDDSCVFGAEVFVVKREAVIERVLLTNVNTYYNHALEISGFSQLPQRWVSEEFDAGGQKWKILLYPKGNAEGTRSHVSIYLYYL
;
A
#
# COMPACT_ATOMS: atom_id res chain seq x y z
N MET A 1 -0.11 -38.49 15.81
CA MET A 1 0.15 -37.21 16.52
C MET A 1 1.28 -36.51 15.79
N GLY A 2 0.94 -35.59 14.88
CA GLY A 2 1.93 -34.84 14.10
C GLY A 2 2.30 -33.55 14.83
N ASN A 3 3.56 -33.42 15.23
CA ASN A 3 4.08 -32.18 15.82
C ASN A 3 4.24 -31.14 14.72
N CYS A 4 3.34 -30.16 14.69
CA CYS A 4 3.49 -28.97 13.86
C CYS A 4 4.53 -28.06 14.54
N LEU A 5 5.78 -28.11 14.07
CA LEU A 5 6.82 -27.16 14.47
C LEU A 5 6.44 -25.79 13.92
N CYS A 6 5.86 -24.95 14.79
CA CYS A 6 5.71 -23.53 14.53
C CYS A 6 7.12 -22.92 14.49
N VAL A 7 7.68 -22.77 13.29
CA VAL A 7 8.87 -21.97 13.05
C VAL A 7 8.50 -20.54 13.41
N LYS A 8 9.00 -20.06 14.56
CA LYS A 8 8.94 -18.63 14.89
C LYS A 8 9.69 -17.89 13.78
N PRO A 9 9.08 -16.92 13.08
CA PRO A 9 9.84 -16.11 12.14
C PRO A 9 10.92 -15.38 12.93
N ALA A 10 12.17 -15.58 12.53
CA ALA A 10 13.29 -14.82 13.06
C ALA A 10 13.01 -13.33 12.84
N THR A 11 13.08 -12.54 13.91
CA THR A 11 13.11 -11.08 13.82
C THR A 11 14.40 -10.71 13.10
N LYS A 12 14.33 -10.55 11.78
CA LYS A 12 15.39 -9.92 11.00
C LYS A 12 15.52 -8.51 11.56
N ASP A 13 16.68 -8.20 12.15
CA ASP A 13 17.03 -6.84 12.55
C ASP A 13 17.06 -5.97 11.28
N GLU A 14 15.89 -5.48 10.85
CA GLU A 14 15.78 -4.55 9.74
C GLU A 14 16.39 -3.22 10.14
N VAL A 15 17.49 -2.88 9.47
CA VAL A 15 18.16 -1.58 9.58
C VAL A 15 17.11 -0.48 9.49
N THR A 16 16.99 0.30 10.56
CA THR A 16 16.08 1.45 10.60
C THR A 16 16.83 2.63 10.02
N THR A 17 16.38 3.14 8.88
CA THR A 17 16.91 4.38 8.32
C THR A 17 16.35 5.56 9.11
N LEU A 18 17.24 6.47 9.51
CA LEU A 18 16.91 7.70 10.20
C LEU A 18 17.15 8.88 9.25
N ASN A 19 16.22 9.83 9.24
CA ASN A 19 16.26 11.00 8.38
C ASN A 19 16.09 12.28 9.22
N THR A 20 16.56 13.41 8.70
CA THR A 20 16.30 14.72 9.32
C THR A 20 15.01 15.32 8.74
N ARG A 21 14.19 15.94 9.58
CA ARG A 21 12.93 16.59 9.21
C ARG A 21 12.71 17.87 10.02
N GLU A 22 12.27 18.94 9.37
CA GLU A 22 11.98 20.22 10.03
C GLU A 22 10.59 20.25 10.70
N ALA A 23 9.58 19.67 10.06
CA ALA A 23 8.21 19.69 10.58
C ALA A 23 8.04 18.81 11.83
N PRO A 24 7.28 19.25 12.85
CA PRO A 24 6.99 18.44 14.03
C PRO A 24 6.11 17.22 13.70
N PRO A 25 6.09 16.20 14.57
CA PRO A 25 5.21 15.05 14.42
C PRO A 25 3.73 15.42 14.61
N ALA A 26 2.85 14.81 13.82
CA ALA A 26 1.43 15.15 13.77
C ALA A 26 0.60 14.72 15.00
N HIS A 27 0.95 13.64 15.70
CA HIS A 27 0.00 12.99 16.64
C HIS A 27 0.38 13.10 18.11
N PHE A 28 1.66 12.95 18.46
CA PHE A 28 2.08 12.92 19.85
C PHE A 28 3.49 13.45 20.04
N MET A 29 3.68 14.21 21.12
CA MET A 29 4.97 14.63 21.63
C MET A 29 5.03 14.44 23.13
N ILE A 30 6.22 14.08 23.61
CA ILE A 30 6.52 13.95 25.03
C ILE A 30 7.89 14.54 25.32
N LYS A 31 7.94 15.42 26.31
CA LYS A 31 9.18 15.87 26.94
C LYS A 31 9.45 15.00 28.16
N ILE A 32 10.60 14.34 28.18
CA ILE A 32 11.10 13.60 29.33
C ILE A 32 12.08 14.53 30.04
N GLU A 33 11.74 14.90 31.27
CA GLU A 33 12.57 15.75 32.12
C GLU A 33 13.34 14.90 33.13
N SER A 34 14.43 15.47 33.65
CA SER A 34 15.33 14.78 34.58
C SER A 34 15.85 13.46 33.99
N PHE A 35 16.29 13.48 32.74
CA PHE A 35 16.67 12.26 32.01
C PHE A 35 17.79 11.48 32.71
N SER A 36 18.72 12.18 33.35
CA SER A 36 19.79 11.60 34.18
C SER A 36 19.27 10.72 35.34
N VAL A 37 18.07 10.99 35.85
CA VAL A 37 17.42 10.21 36.92
C VAL A 37 17.07 8.80 36.42
N LEU A 38 16.69 8.66 35.13
CA LEU A 38 16.42 7.34 34.54
C LEU A 38 17.65 6.44 34.65
N GLU A 39 18.84 6.98 34.42
CA GLU A 39 20.08 6.22 34.54
C GLU A 39 20.45 5.94 35.98
N LYS A 40 20.39 6.98 36.83
CA LYS A 40 20.78 6.89 38.24
C LYS A 40 19.99 5.81 39.01
N TYR A 41 18.69 5.70 38.74
CA TYR A 41 17.81 4.74 39.40
C TYR A 41 17.58 3.46 38.58
N GLY A 42 18.25 3.32 37.43
CA GLY A 42 18.15 2.12 36.59
C GLY A 42 16.74 1.90 36.03
N ILE A 43 16.02 2.97 35.72
CA ILE A 43 14.69 2.89 35.10
C ILE A 43 14.85 2.37 33.68
N LYS A 44 14.52 1.10 33.47
CA LYS A 44 14.71 0.42 32.18
C LYS A 44 13.62 0.72 31.16
N LYS A 45 12.43 1.12 31.61
CA LYS A 45 11.24 1.25 30.78
C LYS A 45 10.39 2.43 31.25
N TYR A 46 9.81 3.15 30.30
CA TYR A 46 8.80 4.17 30.54
C TYR A 46 7.67 4.03 29.50
N GLU A 47 6.42 4.07 29.97
CA GLU A 47 5.23 4.09 29.10
C GLU A 47 4.57 5.46 29.18
N THR A 48 4.16 5.99 28.03
CA THR A 48 3.48 7.28 27.97
C THR A 48 2.02 7.18 28.38
N LYS A 49 1.40 8.34 28.61
CA LYS A 49 -0.06 8.46 28.50
C LYS A 49 -0.56 8.01 27.12
N GLU A 50 -1.84 7.69 27.07
CA GLU A 50 -2.51 7.34 25.83
C GLU A 50 -2.71 8.57 24.94
N PHE A 51 -2.64 8.36 23.62
CA PHE A 51 -2.95 9.36 22.62
C PHE A 51 -3.78 8.74 21.49
N PHE A 52 -4.57 9.56 20.81
CA PHE A 52 -5.47 9.11 19.75
C PHE A 52 -4.86 9.33 18.37
N ALA A 53 -4.99 8.33 17.50
CA ALA A 53 -4.69 8.44 16.07
C ALA A 53 -5.46 7.39 15.27
N GLY A 54 -6.11 7.81 14.17
CA GLY A 54 -6.86 6.94 13.27
C GLY A 54 -7.95 6.11 13.96
N ASP A 55 -8.68 6.71 14.90
CA ASP A 55 -9.76 6.10 15.69
C ASP A 55 -9.32 5.08 16.78
N TYR A 56 -8.02 4.90 16.99
CA TYR A 56 -7.48 4.04 18.04
C TYR A 56 -6.66 4.82 19.07
N LYS A 57 -6.55 4.25 20.27
CA LYS A 57 -5.65 4.72 21.31
C LYS A 57 -4.31 4.02 21.20
N TRP A 58 -3.25 4.77 21.44
CA TRP A 58 -1.87 4.31 21.34
C TRP A 58 -1.07 4.79 22.54
N ARG A 59 0.04 4.12 22.83
CA ARG A 59 1.07 4.58 23.77
C ARG A 59 2.45 4.29 23.22
N LEU A 60 3.41 5.16 23.55
CA LEU A 60 4.82 4.88 23.32
C LEU A 60 5.40 4.18 24.54
N ILE A 61 6.30 3.24 24.26
CA ILE A 61 7.04 2.48 25.25
C ILE A 61 8.51 2.68 24.96
N PHE A 62 9.18 3.45 25.81
CA PHE A 62 10.61 3.67 25.76
C PHE A 62 11.30 2.59 26.58
N LYS A 63 12.33 1.97 26.00
CA LYS A 63 13.20 1.03 26.70
C LYS A 63 14.60 1.62 26.69
N PHE A 64 15.06 2.06 27.85
CA PHE A 64 16.36 2.69 28.08
C PHE A 64 17.46 1.67 28.40
N ASN A 65 17.24 0.41 27.99
CA ASN A 65 18.05 -0.78 28.20
C ASN A 65 19.46 -0.41 28.69
N GLY A 66 19.72 -0.69 29.98
CA GLY A 66 20.92 -0.26 30.70
C GLY A 66 22.20 -0.90 30.16
N LYS A 67 23.05 -1.45 31.04
CA LYS A 67 24.36 -2.03 30.66
C LYS A 67 24.33 -3.10 29.55
N ASP A 68 23.16 -3.65 29.22
CA ASP A 68 22.96 -4.75 28.26
C ASP A 68 22.64 -4.27 26.84
N SER A 69 22.48 -2.96 26.58
CA SER A 69 22.25 -2.44 25.22
C SER A 69 22.74 -1.01 25.04
N ASP A 70 23.46 -0.77 23.95
CA ASP A 70 23.97 0.57 23.60
C ASP A 70 22.90 1.47 22.95
N TYR A 71 21.66 1.01 22.85
CA TYR A 71 20.58 1.70 22.14
C TYR A 71 19.34 1.87 23.01
N ILE A 72 18.66 2.99 22.78
CA ILE A 72 17.30 3.20 23.26
C ILE A 72 16.36 2.66 22.20
N SER A 73 15.41 1.83 22.65
CA SER A 73 14.34 1.30 21.80
C SER A 73 13.05 2.07 22.04
N VAL A 74 12.27 2.25 20.98
CA VAL A 74 10.96 2.90 21.06
C VAL A 74 9.92 2.00 20.39
N ASN A 75 8.90 1.64 21.15
CA ASN A 75 7.82 0.79 20.68
C ASN A 75 6.49 1.55 20.72
N LEU A 76 5.64 1.29 19.74
CA LEU A 76 4.24 1.69 19.71
C LEU A 76 3.40 0.49 20.13
N ALA A 77 2.49 0.71 21.08
CA ALA A 77 1.49 -0.28 21.45
C ALA A 77 0.09 0.29 21.28
N MET A 78 -0.85 -0.53 20.78
CA MET A 78 -2.26 -0.22 20.87
C MET A 78 -2.69 -0.25 22.33
N ALA A 79 -3.37 0.82 22.76
CA ALA A 79 -4.01 0.90 24.05
C ALA A 79 -5.50 0.55 23.92
N ASP A 80 -6.08 0.05 25.01
CA ASP A 80 -7.51 -0.25 25.11
C ASP A 80 -8.05 -1.15 23.98
N THR A 81 -7.52 -2.37 23.88
CA THR A 81 -7.94 -3.36 22.87
C THR A 81 -9.18 -4.17 23.29
N THR A 82 -9.74 -3.88 24.46
CA THR A 82 -10.83 -4.68 25.07
C THR A 82 -12.15 -4.53 24.33
N SER A 83 -12.37 -3.39 23.68
CA SER A 83 -13.55 -3.11 22.86
C SER A 83 -13.45 -3.66 21.44
N LEU A 84 -12.30 -4.22 21.04
CA LEU A 84 -12.08 -4.72 19.69
C LEU A 84 -12.53 -6.19 19.55
N PRO A 85 -13.02 -6.62 18.37
CA PRO A 85 -13.37 -8.02 18.11
C PRO A 85 -12.19 -8.97 18.34
N THR A 86 -12.42 -10.22 18.77
CA THR A 86 -11.34 -11.18 19.13
C THR A 86 -10.25 -11.37 18.06
N ASN A 87 -10.59 -11.21 16.77
CA ASN A 87 -9.70 -11.35 15.62
C ASN A 87 -9.38 -10.00 14.94
N TRP A 88 -9.39 -8.90 15.70
CA TRP A 88 -9.10 -7.57 15.17
C TRP A 88 -7.71 -7.49 14.53
N GLU A 89 -7.63 -6.72 13.45
CA GLU A 89 -6.39 -6.40 12.76
C GLU A 89 -6.38 -4.92 12.38
N VAL A 90 -5.35 -4.20 12.80
CA VAL A 90 -5.17 -2.77 12.50
C VAL A 90 -3.82 -2.58 11.83
N ASN A 91 -3.83 -2.09 10.60
CA ASN A 91 -2.61 -1.71 9.90
C ASN A 91 -2.34 -0.23 10.15
N ALA A 92 -1.14 0.13 10.57
CA ALA A 92 -0.76 1.52 10.80
C ALA A 92 0.66 1.80 10.34
N LEU A 93 0.84 2.94 9.68
CA LEU A 93 2.14 3.52 9.39
C LEU A 93 2.63 4.25 10.64
N PHE A 94 3.79 3.85 11.15
CA PHE A 94 4.37 4.41 12.37
C PHE A 94 5.76 5.02 12.13
N SER A 95 5.95 6.24 12.66
CA SER A 95 7.25 6.92 12.73
C SER A 95 7.49 7.47 14.14
N VAL A 96 8.76 7.42 14.58
CA VAL A 96 9.26 8.00 15.83
C VAL A 96 10.14 9.20 15.51
N PHE A 97 10.08 10.22 16.37
CA PHE A 97 10.84 11.46 16.25
C PHE A 97 11.61 11.73 17.53
N LEU A 98 12.79 12.31 17.40
CA LEU A 98 13.60 12.86 18.47
C LEU A 98 14.02 14.28 18.07
N PHE A 99 13.64 15.26 18.89
CA PHE A 99 13.89 16.67 18.61
C PHE A 99 15.33 17.04 18.94
N ASN A 100 16.01 17.68 18.00
CA ASN A 100 17.27 18.34 18.22
C ASN A 100 16.99 19.78 18.66
N GLN A 101 17.28 20.06 19.92
CA GLN A 101 16.97 21.32 20.59
C GLN A 101 17.96 22.44 20.23
N ILE A 102 19.07 22.12 19.54
CA ILE A 102 20.03 23.11 19.04
C ILE A 102 19.66 23.56 17.62
N SER A 103 19.45 22.61 16.71
CA SER A 103 19.14 22.91 15.30
C SER A 103 17.67 23.22 15.05
N GLY A 104 16.77 22.85 15.98
CA GLY A 104 15.33 23.05 15.82
C GLY A 104 14.66 22.06 14.88
N ASN A 105 15.33 20.96 14.51
CA ASN A 105 14.80 19.92 13.64
C ASN A 105 14.67 18.57 14.35
N TYR A 106 14.20 17.56 13.63
CA TYR A 106 13.89 16.24 14.16
C TYR A 106 14.70 15.15 13.46
N LEU A 107 15.29 14.26 14.25
CA LEU A 107 15.67 12.94 13.80
C LEU A 107 14.41 12.07 13.74
N SER A 108 14.14 11.47 12.59
CA SER A 108 12.90 10.73 12.32
C SER A 108 13.19 9.34 11.78
N SER A 109 12.43 8.35 12.22
CA SER A 109 12.48 7.02 11.62
C SER A 109 11.68 6.99 10.31
N THR A 110 12.18 6.27 9.31
CA THR A 110 11.36 5.92 8.15
C THR A 110 10.08 5.23 8.59
N GLY A 111 8.94 5.70 8.08
CA GLY A 111 7.63 5.14 8.41
C GLY A 111 7.53 3.68 8.00
N ARG A 112 7.06 2.82 8.91
CA ARG A 112 6.83 1.39 8.64
C ARG A 112 5.35 1.07 8.78
N THR A 113 4.80 0.37 7.79
CA THR A 113 3.45 -0.19 7.89
C THR A 113 3.50 -1.47 8.72
N LEU A 114 2.82 -1.45 9.86
CA LEU A 114 2.84 -2.51 10.85
C LEU A 114 1.41 -3.04 11.04
N CYS A 115 1.29 -4.36 11.13
CA CYS A 115 0.03 -5.06 11.37
C CYS A 115 -0.10 -5.38 12.86
N PHE A 116 -0.97 -4.65 13.55
CA PHE A 116 -1.33 -4.89 14.94
C PHE A 116 -2.48 -5.88 14.99
N GLN A 117 -2.39 -6.85 15.90
CA GLN A 117 -3.41 -7.88 16.09
C GLN A 117 -3.47 -8.29 17.56
N ALA A 118 -4.52 -9.01 17.95
CA ALA A 118 -4.72 -9.46 19.33
C ALA A 118 -3.50 -10.22 19.92
N THR A 119 -2.78 -11.00 19.10
CA THR A 119 -1.58 -11.74 19.52
C THR A 119 -0.29 -10.91 19.47
N LYS A 120 -0.31 -9.74 18.83
CA LYS A 120 0.84 -8.84 18.65
C LYS A 120 0.38 -7.39 18.49
N SER A 121 0.12 -6.74 19.62
CA SER A 121 -0.35 -5.35 19.70
C SER A 121 0.78 -4.33 19.97
N GLU A 122 2.03 -4.77 20.01
CA GLU A 122 3.22 -3.94 20.21
C GLU A 122 4.23 -4.19 19.07
N TRP A 123 4.71 -3.10 18.48
CA TRP A 123 5.77 -3.09 17.49
C TRP A 123 6.75 -1.96 17.78
N GLY A 124 7.99 -2.04 17.33
CA GLY A 124 8.92 -0.95 17.58
C GLY A 124 10.27 -1.06 16.90
N ILE A 125 11.11 -0.10 17.25
CA ILE A 125 12.44 0.10 16.70
C ILE A 125 13.43 -0.22 17.82
N SER A 126 14.08 -1.38 17.74
CA SER A 126 15.02 -1.86 18.76
C SER A 126 16.25 -0.97 18.89
N LYS A 127 16.75 -0.42 17.78
CA LYS A 127 17.95 0.42 17.69
C LYS A 127 17.59 1.81 17.17
N PHE A 128 16.77 2.56 17.90
CA PHE A 128 16.29 3.88 17.45
C PHE A 128 17.40 4.94 17.53
N ILE A 129 18.03 5.08 18.69
CA ILE A 129 19.16 6.00 18.87
C ILE A 129 20.20 5.35 19.79
N SER A 130 21.47 5.47 19.43
CA SER A 130 22.54 4.99 20.30
C SER A 130 22.72 5.94 21.48
N ARG A 131 23.08 5.39 22.63
CA ARG A 131 23.36 6.16 23.83
C ARG A 131 24.49 7.17 23.57
N LYS A 132 25.56 6.76 22.88
CA LYS A 132 26.66 7.66 22.51
C LYS A 132 26.17 8.92 21.77
N VAL A 133 25.28 8.76 20.80
CA VAL A 133 24.76 9.90 20.04
C VAL A 133 23.78 10.73 20.86
N LEU A 134 22.89 10.10 21.64
CA LEU A 134 21.91 10.81 22.46
C LEU A 134 22.57 11.68 23.55
N PHE A 135 23.59 11.12 24.23
CA PHE A 135 24.24 11.77 25.38
C PHE A 135 25.36 12.73 25.02
N ASP A 136 25.80 12.77 23.76
CA ASP A 136 26.76 13.77 23.30
C ASP A 136 26.07 15.14 23.20
N PRO A 137 26.45 16.13 24.03
CA PRO A 137 25.78 17.42 24.05
C PRO A 137 25.86 18.17 22.71
N SER A 138 26.88 17.89 21.88
CA SER A 138 27.03 18.52 20.57
C SER A 138 25.93 18.11 19.57
N ASN A 139 25.27 16.97 19.82
CA ASN A 139 24.15 16.51 18.99
C ASN A 139 22.81 17.15 19.38
N GLY A 140 22.73 17.87 20.50
CA GLY A 140 21.57 18.71 20.84
C GLY A 140 20.28 17.99 21.24
N TYR A 141 20.30 16.68 21.46
CA TYR A 141 19.09 15.93 21.81
C TYR A 141 18.71 16.03 23.29
N ILE A 142 19.69 16.16 24.19
CA ILE A 142 19.48 16.41 25.62
C ILE A 142 19.99 17.82 25.94
N ILE A 143 19.07 18.70 26.35
CA ILE A 143 19.35 20.07 26.82
C ILE A 143 18.60 20.25 28.13
N ASP A 144 19.27 20.85 29.13
CA ASP A 144 18.74 21.05 30.48
C ASP A 144 18.18 19.76 31.11
N ASP A 145 18.92 18.66 30.97
CA ASP A 145 18.54 17.32 31.42
C ASP A 145 17.16 16.86 30.92
N SER A 146 16.77 17.31 29.72
CA SER A 146 15.51 16.97 29.10
C SER A 146 15.64 16.63 27.62
N CYS A 147 14.80 15.73 27.14
CA CYS A 147 14.71 15.36 25.72
C CYS A 147 13.26 15.28 25.28
N VAL A 148 13.02 15.50 23.98
CA VAL A 148 11.67 15.51 23.41
C VAL A 148 11.54 14.46 22.32
N PHE A 149 10.64 13.51 22.55
CA PHE A 149 10.26 12.50 21.56
C PHE A 149 8.90 12.82 20.95
N GLY A 150 8.60 12.23 19.81
CA GLY A 150 7.26 12.23 19.28
C GLY A 150 6.95 11.05 18.37
N ALA A 151 5.70 10.97 17.95
CA ALA A 151 5.19 9.90 17.12
C ALA A 151 4.16 10.37 16.09
N GLU A 152 4.18 9.69 14.96
CA GLU A 152 3.13 9.75 13.95
C GLU A 152 2.59 8.35 13.70
N VAL A 153 1.25 8.25 13.71
CA VAL A 153 0.54 7.00 13.49
C VAL A 153 -0.58 7.26 12.50
N PHE A 154 -0.49 6.68 11.31
CA PHE A 154 -1.55 6.77 10.30
C PHE A 154 -2.15 5.40 10.07
N VAL A 155 -3.42 5.23 10.43
CA VAL A 155 -4.12 3.95 10.25
C VAL A 155 -4.48 3.76 8.78
N VAL A 156 -4.08 2.62 8.23
CA VAL A 156 -4.31 2.23 6.84
C VAL A 156 -5.61 1.46 6.75
N LYS A 157 -6.66 2.09 6.23
CA LYS A 157 -7.95 1.45 5.96
C LYS A 157 -7.85 0.55 4.73
N ARG A 158 -8.40 -0.67 4.82
CA ARG A 158 -8.46 -1.63 3.71
C ARG A 158 -9.70 -1.38 2.85
N GLU A 159 -9.74 -0.25 2.17
CA GLU A 159 -10.84 0.16 1.28
C GLU A 159 -10.38 0.16 -0.18
N ALA A 160 -9.75 -0.94 -0.62
CA ALA A 160 -9.28 -1.05 -2.00
C ALA A 160 -10.46 -1.07 -2.97
N VAL A 161 -10.51 -0.13 -3.91
CA VAL A 161 -11.42 -0.19 -5.06
C VAL A 161 -10.84 -1.19 -6.05
N ILE A 162 -11.54 -2.31 -6.24
CA ILE A 162 -11.16 -3.33 -7.21
C ILE A 162 -11.95 -3.08 -8.49
N GLU A 163 -11.30 -2.54 -9.51
CA GLU A 163 -11.85 -2.51 -10.85
C GLU A 163 -11.72 -3.88 -11.50
N ARG A 164 -12.83 -4.40 -12.06
CA ARG A 164 -12.82 -5.62 -12.86
C ARG A 164 -13.26 -5.26 -14.27
N VAL A 165 -12.34 -5.44 -15.22
CA VAL A 165 -12.65 -5.32 -16.65
C VAL A 165 -12.82 -6.72 -17.21
N LEU A 166 -14.02 -7.01 -17.71
CA LEU A 166 -14.30 -8.25 -18.44
C LEU A 166 -14.23 -7.94 -19.94
N LEU A 167 -13.16 -8.37 -20.61
CA LEU A 167 -13.02 -8.28 -22.06
C LEU A 167 -13.61 -9.53 -22.71
N THR A 168 -14.91 -9.51 -23.04
CA THR A 168 -15.56 -10.56 -23.83
C THR A 168 -15.79 -10.06 -25.24
N ASN A 169 -14.99 -10.55 -26.20
CA ASN A 169 -15.27 -10.77 -27.63
C ASN A 169 -13.95 -10.82 -28.40
N VAL A 170 -13.23 -11.95 -28.30
CA VAL A 170 -12.01 -12.15 -29.11
C VAL A 170 -12.19 -13.23 -30.17
N ASN A 171 -13.38 -13.82 -30.36
CA ASN A 171 -13.58 -14.85 -31.40
C ASN A 171 -15.06 -15.16 -31.70
N THR A 172 -15.84 -14.18 -32.13
CA THR A 172 -17.11 -14.47 -32.81
C THR A 172 -16.88 -14.40 -34.31
N TYR A 173 -16.68 -15.57 -34.94
CA TYR A 173 -16.81 -15.70 -36.39
C TYR A 173 -18.30 -15.52 -36.73
N TYR A 174 -18.66 -14.40 -37.33
CA TYR A 174 -20.02 -14.15 -37.78
C TYR A 174 -20.19 -14.72 -39.19
N ASN A 175 -20.94 -15.81 -39.30
CA ASN A 175 -21.29 -16.43 -40.58
C ASN A 175 -22.67 -15.94 -41.01
N HIS A 176 -22.75 -15.28 -42.17
CA HIS A 176 -24.02 -14.94 -42.81
C HIS A 176 -24.19 -15.81 -44.05
N ALA A 177 -25.23 -16.64 -44.08
CA ALA A 177 -25.59 -17.44 -45.24
C ALA A 177 -26.61 -16.68 -46.10
N LEU A 178 -26.23 -16.38 -47.34
CA LEU A 178 -27.07 -15.67 -48.30
C LEU A 178 -27.36 -16.60 -49.49
N GLU A 179 -28.64 -16.88 -49.72
CA GLU A 179 -29.10 -17.62 -50.89
C GLU A 179 -29.56 -16.64 -51.98
N ILE A 180 -29.04 -16.81 -53.20
CA ILE A 180 -29.35 -15.93 -54.33
C ILE A 180 -30.05 -16.74 -55.42
N SER A 181 -31.38 -16.58 -55.49
CA SER A 181 -32.18 -17.23 -56.53
C SER A 181 -32.00 -16.52 -57.88
N GLY A 182 -31.94 -17.29 -58.97
CA GLY A 182 -31.87 -16.73 -60.32
C GLY A 182 -30.56 -15.99 -60.65
N PHE A 183 -29.42 -16.46 -60.11
CA PHE A 183 -28.11 -15.82 -60.25
C PHE A 183 -27.75 -15.36 -61.68
N SER A 184 -28.11 -16.15 -62.70
CA SER A 184 -27.86 -15.84 -64.12
C SER A 184 -28.65 -14.64 -64.66
N GLN A 185 -29.70 -14.22 -63.97
CA GLN A 185 -30.57 -13.10 -64.36
C GLN A 185 -30.23 -11.80 -63.62
N LEU A 186 -29.23 -11.83 -62.73
CA LEU A 186 -28.86 -10.67 -61.93
C LEU A 186 -28.27 -9.54 -62.80
N PRO A 187 -28.50 -8.27 -62.41
CA PRO A 187 -27.84 -7.14 -63.05
C PRO A 187 -26.33 -7.21 -62.88
N GLN A 188 -25.59 -6.40 -63.66
CA GLN A 188 -24.13 -6.33 -63.57
C GLN A 188 -23.63 -6.05 -62.14
N ARG A 189 -24.42 -5.31 -61.36
CA ARG A 189 -24.16 -4.97 -59.97
C ARG A 189 -25.42 -5.26 -59.14
N TRP A 190 -25.30 -6.10 -58.13
CA TRP A 190 -26.36 -6.45 -57.19
C TRP A 190 -25.92 -6.22 -55.74
N VAL A 191 -26.84 -5.85 -54.85
CA VAL A 191 -26.57 -5.55 -53.44
C VAL A 191 -27.56 -6.31 -52.57
N SER A 192 -27.08 -6.94 -51.50
CA SER A 192 -27.93 -7.66 -50.53
C SER A 192 -28.70 -6.72 -49.61
N GLU A 193 -29.61 -7.30 -48.83
CA GLU A 193 -30.14 -6.67 -47.62
C GLU A 193 -29.03 -6.44 -46.57
N GLU A 194 -29.33 -5.61 -45.58
CA GLU A 194 -28.45 -5.31 -44.44
C GLU A 194 -28.44 -6.48 -43.47
N PHE A 195 -27.26 -6.82 -42.95
CA PHE A 195 -27.14 -7.77 -41.85
C PHE A 195 -26.12 -7.30 -40.82
N ASP A 196 -26.35 -7.69 -39.58
CA ASP A 196 -25.50 -7.37 -38.45
C ASP A 196 -24.41 -8.46 -38.25
N ALA A 197 -23.15 -8.03 -38.20
CA ALA A 197 -22.01 -8.90 -37.91
C ALA A 197 -20.93 -8.10 -37.18
N GLY A 198 -20.40 -8.63 -36.08
CA GLY A 198 -19.37 -7.94 -35.29
C GLY A 198 -19.86 -6.65 -34.61
N GLY A 199 -21.16 -6.52 -34.37
CA GLY A 199 -21.76 -5.29 -33.82
C GLY A 199 -21.82 -4.14 -34.83
N GLN A 200 -21.66 -4.44 -36.12
CA GLN A 200 -21.69 -3.48 -37.22
C GLN A 200 -22.65 -3.95 -38.32
N LYS A 201 -23.13 -3.00 -39.13
CA LYS A 201 -24.03 -3.27 -40.25
C LYS A 201 -23.27 -3.41 -41.56
N TRP A 202 -23.60 -4.46 -42.31
CA TRP A 202 -22.92 -4.80 -43.56
C TRP A 202 -23.92 -5.07 -44.69
N LYS A 203 -23.44 -4.89 -45.92
CA LYS A 203 -24.07 -5.36 -47.16
C LYS A 203 -23.06 -6.15 -47.99
N ILE A 204 -23.54 -7.15 -48.74
CA ILE A 204 -22.75 -7.84 -49.76
C ILE A 204 -23.02 -7.17 -51.11
N LEU A 205 -21.94 -6.85 -51.82
CA LEU A 205 -21.96 -6.31 -53.17
C LEU A 205 -21.43 -7.37 -54.14
N LEU A 206 -22.26 -7.76 -55.10
CA LEU A 206 -21.99 -8.85 -56.04
C LEU A 206 -21.96 -8.33 -57.48
N TYR A 207 -20.95 -8.79 -58.23
CA TYR A 207 -20.83 -8.61 -59.68
C TYR A 207 -20.82 -9.98 -60.37
N PRO A 208 -21.96 -10.47 -60.88
CA PRO A 208 -22.10 -11.81 -61.46
C PRO A 208 -21.21 -12.04 -62.70
N LYS A 209 -20.88 -10.98 -63.43
CA LYS A 209 -19.98 -11.02 -64.60
C LYS A 209 -18.61 -10.40 -64.29
N GLY A 210 -18.24 -10.33 -63.02
CA GLY A 210 -16.95 -9.84 -62.55
C GLY A 210 -16.82 -8.33 -62.59
N ASN A 211 -15.78 -7.84 -61.92
CA ASN A 211 -15.42 -6.43 -61.83
C ASN A 211 -13.92 -6.27 -62.12
N ALA A 212 -13.52 -5.13 -62.70
CA ALA A 212 -12.14 -4.81 -63.07
C ALA A 212 -11.46 -5.94 -63.90
N GLU A 213 -10.31 -6.46 -63.45
CA GLU A 213 -9.53 -7.48 -64.16
C GLU A 213 -10.28 -8.83 -64.30
N GLY A 214 -11.29 -9.09 -63.47
CA GLY A 214 -12.12 -10.30 -63.52
C GLY A 214 -13.33 -10.19 -64.45
N THR A 215 -13.48 -9.10 -65.20
CA THR A 215 -14.64 -8.84 -66.05
C THR A 215 -14.83 -9.95 -67.09
N ARG A 216 -16.04 -10.54 -67.13
CA ARG A 216 -16.50 -11.65 -67.99
C ARG A 216 -15.83 -13.01 -67.76
N SER A 217 -14.93 -13.13 -66.80
CA SER A 217 -14.24 -14.39 -66.51
C SER A 217 -14.50 -14.92 -65.09
N HIS A 218 -14.86 -14.06 -64.15
CA HIS A 218 -15.05 -14.41 -62.74
C HIS A 218 -16.31 -13.76 -62.15
N VAL A 219 -16.72 -14.21 -60.97
CA VAL A 219 -17.67 -13.51 -60.10
C VAL A 219 -16.87 -12.71 -59.08
N SER A 220 -17.26 -11.46 -58.82
CA SER A 220 -16.62 -10.64 -57.79
C SER A 220 -17.59 -10.35 -56.65
N ILE A 221 -17.15 -10.57 -55.42
CA ILE A 221 -17.93 -10.38 -54.19
C ILE A 221 -17.15 -9.45 -53.26
N TYR A 222 -17.83 -8.45 -52.72
CA TYR A 222 -17.27 -7.51 -51.77
C TYR A 222 -18.18 -7.39 -50.55
N LEU A 223 -17.58 -7.09 -49.40
CA LEU A 223 -18.29 -6.70 -48.21
C LEU A 223 -18.20 -5.18 -48.05
N TYR A 224 -19.33 -4.52 -47.85
CA TYR A 224 -19.43 -3.08 -47.70
C TYR A 224 -20.03 -2.72 -46.33
N TYR A 225 -19.33 -1.87 -45.60
CA TYR A 225 -19.72 -1.36 -44.27
C TYR A 225 -20.64 -0.13 -44.40
N LEU A 226 -21.60 0.03 -43.49
CA LEU A 226 -22.54 1.15 -43.42
C LEU A 226 -22.29 2.11 -42.25
#